data_AF-A0A0G1G338-F1
#
_entry.id   AF-A0A0G1G338-F1
#
_cell.length_a   1.000
_cell.length_b   1.000
_cell.length_c   1.000
_cell.angle_alpha   90.00
_cell.angle_beta   90.00
_cell.angle_gamma   90.00
#
_symmetry.space_group_name_H-M   'P 1'
#
loop_
_entity.id
_entity.type
_entity.pdbx_description
1 polymer ?
#
loop_
_entity_poly.entity_id
_entity_poly.type
_entity_poly.pdbx_seq_one_letter_code
_entity_poly.pdbx_strand_id
1 'polypeptide(L)' 'MENSDNHQSVTDLLASQRFDELVCPVCGSELIQEKCKVVCRSEQCLYRLIYNCSEF' A
#
# COMPACT_ATOMS: atom_id res chain seq x y z
N MET A 1 38.11 22.22 -4.39
CA MET A 1 38.47 20.83 -4.71
C MET A 1 38.76 20.21 -3.36
N GLU A 2 38.00 19.29 -2.76
CA GLU A 2 37.08 18.22 -3.21
C GLU A 2 36.03 18.02 -2.10
N ASN A 3 34.74 18.04 -2.43
CA ASN A 3 33.84 16.90 -2.67
C ASN A 3 33.19 16.34 -1.39
N SER A 4 31.94 16.77 -1.17
CA SER A 4 31.05 16.29 -0.12
C SER A 4 30.43 14.96 -0.53
N ASP A 5 30.98 13.85 -0.04
CA ASP A 5 30.36 12.53 -0.16
C ASP A 5 29.30 12.36 0.95
N ASN A 6 28.12 12.90 0.68
CA ASN A 6 26.91 12.64 1.45
C ASN A 6 26.29 11.33 0.94
N HIS A 7 26.81 10.19 1.40
CA HIS A 7 26.17 8.89 1.22
C HIS A 7 24.88 8.82 2.06
N GLN A 8 23.80 9.42 1.56
CA GLN A 8 22.46 9.18 2.08
C GLN A 8 22.07 7.75 1.70
N SER A 9 22.03 6.85 2.68
CA SER A 9 21.55 5.48 2.52
C SER A 9 20.12 5.47 1.96
N VAL A 10 19.97 5.08 0.70
CA VAL A 10 18.67 4.95 0.00
C VAL A 10 17.72 3.94 0.66
N THR A 11 18.23 3.15 1.61
CA THR A 11 17.48 2.16 2.39
C THR A 11 16.47 2.80 3.35
N ASP A 12 16.72 4.01 3.86
CA ASP A 12 15.82 4.68 4.82
C ASP A 12 14.62 5.36 4.13
N LEU A 13 14.75 5.70 2.84
CA LEU A 13 13.66 6.26 2.03
C LEU A 13 12.57 5.22 1.70
N LEU A 14 12.96 3.95 1.58
CA LEU A 14 12.04 2.83 1.33
C LEU A 14 11.26 2.41 2.58
N ALA A 15 11.80 2.65 3.78
CA ALA A 15 11.10 2.39 5.04
C ALA A 15 9.95 3.38 5.31
N SER A 16 9.92 4.51 4.60
CA SER A 16 8.92 5.58 4.74
C SER A 16 7.95 5.68 3.57
N GLN A 17 8.06 4.82 2.55
CA GLN A 17 6.93 4.58 1.63
C GLN A 17 5.87 3.81 2.41
N ARG A 18 5.12 4.54 3.25
CA ARG A 18 3.75 4.14 3.57
C ARG A 18 3.12 3.94 2.21
N PHE A 19 2.73 2.71 1.88
CA PHE A 19 1.83 2.46 0.78
C PHE A 19 0.71 3.48 0.96
N ASP A 20 0.68 4.51 0.10
CA ASP A 20 -0.35 5.54 0.09
C ASP A 20 -1.67 4.80 0.30
N GLU A 21 -2.29 5.08 1.44
CA GLU A 21 -3.35 4.26 2.04
C GLU A 21 -4.31 3.81 0.94
N LEU A 22 -4.30 2.50 0.62
CA LEU A 22 -5.16 1.96 -0.41
C LEU A 22 -6.59 2.15 0.08
N VAL A 23 -7.32 3.14 -0.44
CA VAL A 23 -8.70 3.41 -0.04
C VAL A 23 -9.68 2.73 -0.99
N CYS A 24 -10.77 2.24 -0.44
CA CYS A 24 -11.85 1.64 -1.19
C CYS A 24 -12.48 2.71 -2.09
N PRO A 25 -12.53 2.54 -3.42
CA PRO A 25 -13.08 3.54 -4.33
C PRO A 25 -14.61 3.70 -4.20
N VAL A 26 -15.27 2.82 -3.43
CA VAL A 26 -16.72 2.86 -3.21
C VAL A 26 -17.08 3.65 -1.97
N CYS A 27 -16.41 3.41 -0.85
CA CYS A 27 -16.78 3.96 0.46
C CYS A 27 -15.68 4.77 1.15
N GLY A 28 -14.49 4.89 0.54
CA GLY A 28 -13.33 5.60 1.08
C GLY A 28 -12.66 4.93 2.28
N SER A 29 -13.13 3.75 2.71
CA SER A 29 -12.52 3.01 3.84
C SER A 29 -11.20 2.37 3.44
N GLU A 30 -10.29 2.18 4.40
CA GLU A 30 -9.01 1.50 4.19
C GLU A 30 -9.20 0.08 3.61
N LEU A 31 -8.40 -0.25 2.61
CA LEU A 31 -8.28 -1.57 2.01
C LEU A 31 -7.22 -2.36 2.75
N ILE A 32 -7.53 -3.64 2.98
CA ILE A 32 -6.67 -4.55 3.70
C ILE A 32 -6.14 -5.58 2.72
N GLN A 33 -4.83 -5.80 2.76
CA GLN A 33 -4.20 -6.90 2.03
C GLN A 33 -4.30 -8.19 2.86
N GLU A 34 -4.96 -9.20 2.31
CA GLU A 34 -5.12 -10.53 2.89
C GLU A 34 -4.51 -11.58 1.97
N LYS A 35 -3.29 -12.03 2.28
CA LYS A 35 -2.53 -12.98 1.44
C LYS A 35 -2.37 -12.42 0.02
N CYS A 36 -3.02 -13.06 -0.96
CA CYS A 36 -3.07 -12.71 -2.37
C CYS A 36 -4.17 -11.69 -2.72
N LYS A 37 -4.98 -11.27 -1.76
CA LYS A 37 -6.19 -10.47 -1.99
C LYS A 37 -6.05 -9.06 -1.42
N VAL A 38 -6.72 -8.11 -2.05
CA VAL A 38 -6.98 -6.79 -1.49
C VAL A 38 -8.49 -6.66 -1.31
N VAL A 39 -8.94 -6.38 -0.10
CA VAL A 39 -10.37 -6.35 0.26
C VAL A 39 -10.74 -5.07 1.01
N CYS A 40 -11.99 -4.63 0.85
CA CYS A 40 -12.61 -3.61 1.69
C CYS A 40 -13.50 -4.30 2.74
N ARG A 41 -13.19 -4.11 4.03
CA ARG A 41 -13.98 -4.67 5.14
C ARG A 41 -15.04 -3.73 5.71
N SER A 42 -15.28 -2.59 5.08
CA SER A 42 -16.33 -1.65 5.51
C SER A 42 -17.72 -2.30 5.47
N GLU A 43 -18.53 -2.02 6.49
CA GLU A 43 -19.93 -2.50 6.56
C GLU A 43 -20.76 -2.03 5.35
N GLN A 44 -20.41 -0.88 4.76
CA GLN A 44 -21.07 -0.37 3.55
C GLN A 44 -20.82 -1.24 2.31
N CYS A 45 -19.65 -1.89 2.25
CA CYS A 45 -19.22 -2.70 1.10
C CYS A 45 -19.39 -4.20 1.32
N LEU A 46 -19.77 -4.64 2.53
CA LEU A 46 -20.01 -6.04 2.91
C LEU A 46 -18.89 -6.99 2.45
N TYR A 47 -17.64 -6.66 2.75
CA TYR A 47 -16.46 -7.46 2.38
C TYR A 47 -16.23 -7.53 0.86
N ARG A 48 -15.95 -6.39 0.24
CA ARG A 48 -15.73 -6.30 -1.23
C ARG A 48 -14.30 -6.68 -1.60
N LEU A 49 -14.14 -7.62 -2.54
CA LEU A 49 -12.85 -7.96 -3.15
C LEU A 49 -12.47 -6.94 -4.23
N ILE A 50 -11.31 -6.31 -4.09
CA ILE A 50 -10.78 -5.31 -5.03
C ILE A 50 -9.80 -5.95 -6.00
N TYR A 51 -8.93 -6.82 -5.50
CA TYR A 51 -7.93 -7.53 -6.30
C TYR A 51 -7.70 -8.92 -5.73
N ASN A 52 -7.45 -9.90 -6.60
CA ASN A 52 -7.09 -11.27 -6.23
C ASN A 52 -5.99 -11.78 -7.18
N CYS A 53 -4.78 -11.97 -6.66
CA CYS A 53 -3.66 -12.43 -7.47
C CYS A 53 -3.76 -13.91 -7.87
N SER A 54 -4.72 -14.66 -7.34
CA SER A 54 -4.96 -16.06 -7.73
C SER A 54 -5.84 -16.22 -8.98
N GLU A 55 -6.46 -15.14 -9.45
CA GLU A 55 -7.22 -15.14 -10.72
C GLU A 55 -6.32 -14.85 -11.94
N PHE A 56 -5.01 -14.75 -11.73
CA PHE A 56 -3.99 -14.43 -12.74
C PHE A 56 -2.89 -15.49 -12.77
#